data_AF-A0A524I9W9-F1
#
_entry.id   AF-A0A524I9W9-F1
#
_cell.length_a   1.000
_cell.length_b   1.000
_cell.length_c   1.000
_cell.angle_alpha   90.00
_cell.angle_beta   90.00
_cell.angle_gamma   90.00
#
_symmetry.space_group_name_H-M   'P 1'
#
loop_
_entity.id
_entity.type
_entity.pdbx_description
1 polymer ?
#
loop_
_entity_poly.entity_id
_entity_poly.type
_entity_poly.pdbx_seq_one_letter_code
_entity_poly.pdbx_strand_id
1 'polypeptide(L)'
;MITGKEKLSYNPLYLQVKDVILKRIIDGIYPQGSLIPSESRLAEDFGTSISTIRQALSILVSEQQLEKKQGRGTFVSENKVKITFLTWLAETEKGRQLVEEIIDLFHKEHPSVLVEPIYPIYPKTRDTL
;
A
#
# COMPACT_ATOMS: atom_id res chain seq x y z
N MET A 1 43.20 12.52 -14.41
CA MET A 1 42.56 12.04 -15.66
C MET A 1 41.25 11.37 -15.28
N ILE A 2 40.14 11.84 -15.84
CA ILE A 2 38.77 11.37 -15.56
C ILE A 2 38.33 10.55 -16.78
N THR A 3 37.99 9.27 -16.64
CA THR A 3 37.08 8.56 -17.56
C THR A 3 36.64 7.22 -16.96
N GLY A 4 35.34 6.88 -16.95
CA GLY A 4 34.95 5.51 -16.62
C GLY A 4 33.49 5.08 -16.47
N LYS A 5 32.54 5.72 -17.16
CA LYS A 5 31.13 5.28 -17.38
C LYS A 5 30.17 5.26 -16.18
N GLU A 6 29.38 6.31 -16.06
CA GLU A 6 28.00 6.20 -15.56
C GLU A 6 27.21 5.28 -16.50
N LYS A 7 26.78 4.11 -16.01
CA LYS A 7 25.76 3.30 -16.69
C LYS A 7 24.44 4.06 -16.59
N LEU A 8 23.95 4.60 -17.71
CA LEU A 8 22.58 5.07 -17.83
C LEU A 8 21.63 3.96 -17.33
N SER A 9 20.83 4.29 -16.31
CA SER A 9 19.94 3.36 -15.61
C SER A 9 18.88 2.80 -16.56
N TYR A 10 19.12 1.61 -17.10
CA TYR A 10 18.09 0.83 -17.77
C TYR A 10 17.23 0.19 -16.69
N ASN A 11 16.01 0.69 -16.48
CA ASN A 11 15.09 0.13 -15.50
C ASN A 11 14.77 -1.33 -15.91
N PRO A 12 15.13 -2.36 -15.12
CA PRO A 12 14.86 -3.74 -15.46
C PRO A 12 13.37 -4.00 -15.75
N LEU A 13 13.08 -4.85 -16.75
CA LEU A 13 11.70 -5.14 -17.17
C LEU A 13 10.79 -5.61 -16.04
N TYR A 14 11.31 -6.41 -15.09
CA TYR A 14 10.50 -6.88 -13.97
C TYR A 14 10.10 -5.73 -13.02
N LEU A 15 10.91 -4.67 -12.90
CA LEU A 15 10.54 -3.48 -12.11
C LEU A 15 9.45 -2.69 -12.82
N GLN A 16 9.57 -2.53 -14.14
CA GLN A 16 8.52 -1.89 -14.94
C GLN A 16 7.18 -2.63 -14.83
N VAL A 17 7.18 -3.96 -14.93
CA VAL A 17 5.99 -4.80 -14.73
C VAL A 17 5.43 -4.63 -13.32
N LYS A 18 6.29 -4.67 -12.30
CA LYS A 18 5.90 -4.48 -10.90
C LYS A 18 5.20 -3.13 -10.70
N ASP A 19 5.75 -2.05 -11.25
CA ASP A 19 5.16 -0.70 -11.11
C ASP A 19 3.80 -0.60 -11.81
N VAL A 20 3.63 -1.22 -12.99
CA VAL A 20 2.33 -1.24 -13.67
C VAL A 20 1.29 -2.05 -12.90
N ILE A 21 1.66 -3.22 -12.35
CA ILE A 21 0.74 -4.04 -11.54
C ILE A 21 0.36 -3.28 -10.26
N LEU A 22 1.32 -2.65 -9.59
CA LEU A 22 1.06 -1.81 -8.41
C LEU A 22 0.08 -0.68 -8.74
N LYS A 23 0.28 -0.01 -9.86
CA LYS A 23 -0.64 1.03 -10.33
C LYS A 23 -2.05 0.48 -10.56
N ARG A 24 -2.20 -0.70 -11.17
CA ARG A 24 -3.52 -1.35 -11.34
C ARG A 24 -4.20 -1.68 -10.00
N ILE A 25 -3.43 -1.98 -8.96
CA ILE A 25 -3.97 -2.19 -7.60
C ILE A 25 -4.45 -0.85 -7.03
N ILE A 26 -3.63 0.21 -7.12
CA ILE A 26 -3.94 1.55 -6.60
C ILE A 26 -5.17 2.15 -7.32
N ASP A 27 -5.23 1.99 -8.63
CA ASP A 27 -6.34 2.49 -9.47
C ASP A 27 -7.62 1.63 -9.31
N GLY A 28 -7.59 0.58 -8.49
CA GLY A 28 -8.74 -0.30 -8.22
C GLY A 28 -9.10 -1.27 -9.34
N ILE A 29 -8.30 -1.34 -10.41
CA ILE A 29 -8.47 -2.32 -11.51
C ILE A 29 -8.34 -3.75 -10.96
N TYR A 30 -7.43 -3.94 -10.00
CA TYR A 30 -7.36 -5.14 -9.18
C TYR A 30 -7.79 -4.79 -7.75
N PRO A 31 -9.07 -4.97 -7.39
CA PRO A 31 -9.58 -4.67 -6.06
C PRO A 31 -8.85 -5.48 -4.97
N GLN A 32 -8.83 -4.95 -3.74
CA GLN A 32 -8.36 -5.72 -2.58
C GLN A 32 -9.10 -7.05 -2.46
N GLY A 33 -8.37 -8.11 -2.09
CA GLY A 33 -8.92 -9.46 -1.98
C GLY A 33 -9.22 -10.15 -3.30
N SER A 34 -9.09 -9.47 -4.45
CA SER A 34 -9.35 -10.05 -5.76
C SER A 34 -8.19 -10.93 -6.24
N LEU A 35 -8.52 -11.94 -7.04
CA LEU A 35 -7.54 -12.78 -7.75
C LEU A 35 -6.99 -12.01 -8.96
N ILE A 36 -5.66 -11.85 -9.05
CA ILE A 36 -5.03 -11.28 -10.24
C ILE A 36 -4.92 -12.33 -11.37
N PRO A 37 -4.75 -11.91 -12.64
CA PRO A 37 -4.51 -12.85 -13.73
C PRO A 37 -3.31 -13.78 -13.47
N SER A 38 -3.33 -14.99 -14.06
CA SER A 38 -2.25 -15.97 -13.90
C SER A 38 -0.90 -15.45 -14.43
N GLU A 39 0.20 -16.01 -13.93
CA GLU A 39 1.56 -15.66 -14.39
C GLU A 39 1.71 -15.78 -15.92
N SER A 40 1.07 -16.80 -16.53
CA SER A 40 1.06 -17.01 -17.98
C SER A 40 0.29 -15.90 -18.72
N ARG A 41 -0.90 -15.54 -18.24
CA ARG A 41 -1.73 -14.50 -18.86
C ARG A 41 -1.09 -13.13 -18.75
N LEU A 42 -0.49 -12.82 -17.59
CA LEU A 42 0.29 -11.60 -17.43
C LEU A 42 1.49 -11.58 -18.39
N ALA A 43 2.18 -12.71 -18.58
CA ALA A 43 3.30 -12.77 -19.51
C ALA A 43 2.87 -12.47 -20.95
N GLU A 44 1.71 -12.98 -21.38
CA GLU A 44 1.08 -12.65 -22.66
C GLU A 44 0.69 -11.16 -22.74
N ASP A 45 -0.04 -10.65 -21.76
CA ASP A 45 -0.53 -9.26 -21.71
C ASP A 45 0.62 -8.24 -21.74
N PHE A 46 1.74 -8.54 -21.08
CA PHE A 46 2.92 -7.68 -21.01
C PHE A 46 3.95 -7.96 -22.12
N GLY A 47 3.74 -8.99 -22.96
CA GLY A 47 4.69 -9.38 -23.99
C GLY A 47 6.07 -9.74 -23.43
N THR A 48 6.12 -10.39 -22.27
CA THR A 48 7.36 -10.69 -21.54
C THR A 48 7.43 -12.16 -21.10
N SER A 49 8.53 -12.55 -20.47
CA SER A 49 8.71 -13.92 -19.99
C SER A 49 7.98 -14.17 -18.66
N ILE A 50 7.55 -15.42 -18.42
CA ILE A 50 6.95 -15.83 -17.14
C ILE A 50 7.93 -15.60 -15.97
N SER A 51 9.25 -15.75 -16.17
CA SER A 51 10.24 -15.48 -15.14
C SER A 51 10.28 -13.99 -14.76
N THR A 52 10.13 -13.08 -15.72
CA THR A 52 10.00 -11.64 -15.48
C THR A 52 8.75 -11.32 -14.66
N ILE A 53 7.61 -11.92 -15.02
CA ILE A 53 6.36 -11.78 -14.24
C ILE A 53 6.54 -12.32 -12.82
N ARG A 54 7.09 -13.52 -12.67
CA ARG A 54 7.34 -14.13 -11.35
C ARG A 54 8.22 -13.25 -10.48
N GLN A 55 9.26 -12.65 -11.04
CA GLN A 55 10.14 -11.75 -10.30
C GLN A 55 9.40 -10.48 -9.86
N ALA A 56 8.60 -9.88 -10.74
CA ALA A 56 7.77 -8.72 -10.41
C ALA A 56 6.76 -9.04 -9.28
N LEU A 57 6.03 -10.15 -9.42
CA LEU A 57 5.06 -10.59 -8.42
C LEU A 57 5.72 -10.94 -7.08
N SER A 58 6.91 -11.54 -7.10
CA SER A 58 7.65 -11.86 -5.88
C SER A 58 8.00 -10.62 -5.07
N ILE A 59 8.32 -9.51 -5.74
CA ILE A 59 8.59 -8.23 -5.07
C ILE A 59 7.31 -7.71 -4.43
N LEU A 60 6.19 -7.68 -5.17
CA LEU A 60 4.90 -7.24 -4.63
C LEU A 60 4.40 -8.11 -3.48
N VAL A 61 4.69 -9.42 -3.48
CA VAL A 61 4.42 -10.31 -2.35
C VAL A 61 5.30 -9.95 -1.15
N SER A 62 6.59 -9.67 -1.36
CA SER A 62 7.49 -9.25 -0.29
C SER A 62 7.12 -7.89 0.32
N GLU A 63 6.56 -6.98 -0.51
CA GLU A 63 6.01 -5.68 -0.11
C GLU A 63 4.58 -5.78 0.46
N GLN A 64 4.05 -7.00 0.62
CA GLN A 64 2.71 -7.30 1.11
C GLN A 64 1.58 -6.65 0.30
N GLN A 65 1.82 -6.26 -0.95
CA GLN A 65 0.79 -5.78 -1.87
C GLN A 65 -0.01 -6.93 -2.47
N LEU A 66 0.61 -8.10 -2.57
CA LEU A 66 0.01 -9.34 -3.04
C LEU A 66 0.22 -10.47 -2.02
N GLU A 67 -0.67 -11.45 -2.05
CA GLU A 67 -0.60 -12.67 -1.25
C GLU A 67 -0.71 -13.89 -2.18
N LYS A 68 0.26 -14.81 -2.12
CA LYS A 68 0.20 -16.06 -2.89
C LYS A 68 -0.50 -17.14 -2.07
N LYS A 69 -1.66 -17.61 -2.55
CA LYS A 69 -2.41 -18.71 -1.93
C LYS A 69 -2.15 -19.99 -2.73
N GLN A 70 -1.43 -20.94 -2.12
CA GLN A 70 -1.00 -22.18 -2.78
C GLN A 70 -2.21 -22.91 -3.41
N GLY A 71 -2.08 -23.26 -4.70
CA GLY A 71 -3.15 -23.92 -5.46
C GLY A 71 -4.35 -23.03 -5.83
N ARG A 72 -4.40 -21.78 -5.36
CA ARG A 72 -5.52 -20.85 -5.59
C ARG A 72 -5.13 -19.61 -6.41
N GLY A 73 -3.84 -19.31 -6.52
CA GLY A 73 -3.31 -18.20 -7.30
C GLY A 73 -2.76 -17.07 -6.43
N THR A 74 -2.68 -15.88 -7.00
CA THR A 74 -2.16 -14.68 -6.33
C THR A 74 -3.29 -13.67 -6.15
N PHE A 75 -3.44 -13.16 -4.95
CA PHE A 75 -4.51 -12.25 -4.57
C PHE A 75 -3.94 -10.89 -4.21
N VAL A 76 -4.70 -9.81 -4.43
CA VAL A 76 -4.36 -8.51 -3.88
C VAL A 76 -4.52 -8.58 -2.36
N SER A 77 -3.47 -8.18 -1.64
CA SER A 77 -3.49 -8.21 -0.18
C SER A 77 -4.61 -7.35 0.37
N GLU A 78 -5.27 -7.87 1.39
CA GLU A 78 -6.24 -7.12 2.20
C GLU A 78 -5.58 -6.38 3.37
N ASN A 79 -4.24 -6.38 3.44
CA ASN A 79 -3.51 -5.71 4.51
C ASN A 79 -3.72 -4.21 4.39
N LYS A 80 -4.57 -3.69 5.27
CA LYS A 80 -4.79 -2.27 5.37
C LYS A 80 -3.56 -1.62 5.98
N VAL A 81 -3.02 -0.58 5.32
CA VAL A 81 -1.90 0.19 5.88
C VAL A 81 -2.41 0.85 7.16
N LYS A 82 -1.83 0.49 8.31
CA LYS A 82 -2.24 1.07 9.60
C LYS A 82 -1.41 2.31 9.91
N ILE A 83 -2.08 3.46 9.96
CA ILE A 83 -1.54 4.72 10.43
C ILE A 83 -2.08 4.97 11.84
N THR A 84 -1.18 5.18 12.78
CA THR A 84 -1.50 5.65 14.12
C THR A 84 -0.91 7.02 14.34
N PHE A 85 -1.66 7.91 14.99
CA PHE A 85 -1.19 9.26 15.31
C PHE A 85 -1.69 9.69 16.69
N LEU A 86 -0.90 10.53 17.36
CA LEU A 86 -1.29 11.15 18.62
C LEU A 86 -2.18 12.36 18.34
N THR A 87 -3.32 12.47 19.03
CA THR A 87 -4.19 13.64 18.94
C THR A 87 -4.60 14.15 20.32
N TRP A 88 -4.29 15.42 20.57
CA TRP A 88 -4.77 16.17 21.75
C TRP A 88 -6.19 16.70 21.54
N LEU A 89 -6.65 16.81 20.29
CA LEU A 89 -7.92 17.46 19.96
C LEU A 89 -9.12 16.72 20.56
N ALA A 90 -9.03 15.40 20.70
CA ALA A 90 -10.12 14.57 21.21
C ALA A 90 -10.32 14.64 22.74
N GLU A 91 -9.61 15.51 23.47
CA GLU A 91 -9.90 15.77 24.89
C GLU A 91 -11.26 16.44 25.11
N THR A 92 -11.74 17.18 24.12
CA THR A 92 -13.07 17.79 24.14
C THR A 92 -14.00 17.06 23.19
N GLU A 93 -15.31 17.05 23.50
CA GLU A 93 -16.33 16.48 22.62
C GLU A 93 -16.26 17.06 21.19
N LYS A 94 -16.08 18.38 21.08
CA LYS A 94 -15.97 19.07 19.78
C LYS A 94 -14.74 18.63 18.99
N GLY A 95 -13.60 18.46 19.64
CA GLY A 95 -12.40 18.03 18.94
C GLY A 95 -12.38 16.53 18.64
N ARG A 96 -13.11 15.70 19.40
CA ARG A 96 -13.36 14.29 19.05
C ARG A 96 -14.17 14.19 17.75
N GLN A 97 -15.25 14.95 17.63
CA GLN A 97 -16.08 15.00 16.42
C GLN A 97 -15.26 15.41 15.19
N LEU A 98 -14.38 16.41 15.34
CA LEU A 98 -13.48 16.84 14.26
C LEU A 98 -12.49 15.75 13.83
N VAL A 99 -11.94 15.00 14.80
CA VAL A 99 -11.02 13.88 14.50
C VAL A 99 -11.76 12.77 13.74
N GLU A 100 -12.97 12.41 14.17
CA GLU A 100 -13.81 11.42 13.48
C GLU A 100 -14.14 11.87 12.06
N GLU A 101 -14.54 13.13 11.85
CA GLU A 101 -14.81 13.70 10.52
C GLU A 101 -13.58 13.66 9.60
N ILE A 102 -12.40 14.03 10.11
CA ILE A 102 -11.15 13.98 9.32
C ILE A 102 -10.79 12.54 8.94
N ILE A 103 -10.97 11.58 9.86
CA ILE A 103 -10.73 10.16 9.58
C ILE A 103 -11.68 9.66 8.50
N ASP A 104 -12.96 10.00 8.59
CA ASP A 104 -13.97 9.61 7.59
C ASP A 104 -13.65 10.21 6.21
N LEU A 105 -13.28 11.49 6.16
CA LEU A 105 -12.85 12.16 4.93
C LEU A 105 -11.60 11.50 4.33
N PHE A 106 -10.63 11.14 5.18
CA PHE A 106 -9.42 10.46 4.75
C PHE A 106 -9.71 9.05 4.22
N HIS A 107 -10.57 8.27 4.89
CA HIS A 107 -10.96 6.93 4.43
C HIS A 107 -11.76 6.96 3.13
N LYS A 108 -12.49 8.04 2.86
CA LYS A 108 -13.18 8.22 1.57
C LYS A 108 -12.20 8.32 0.41
N GLU A 109 -11.08 9.01 0.58
CA GLU A 109 -10.01 9.13 -0.43
C GLU A 109 -9.04 7.93 -0.40
N HIS A 110 -8.88 7.29 0.75
CA HIS A 110 -7.92 6.22 0.99
C HIS A 110 -8.56 5.02 1.74
N PRO A 111 -9.45 4.26 1.09
CA PRO A 111 -10.23 3.19 1.74
C PRO A 111 -9.39 2.00 2.22
N SER A 112 -8.17 1.86 1.71
CA SER A 112 -7.22 0.81 2.06
C SER A 112 -6.38 1.11 3.30
N VAL A 113 -6.51 2.30 3.90
CA VAL A 113 -5.70 2.71 5.05
C VAL A 113 -6.55 2.62 6.31
N LEU A 114 -6.10 1.88 7.31
CA LEU A 114 -6.65 1.97 8.66
C LEU A 114 -6.02 3.16 9.36
N VAL A 115 -6.86 4.04 9.91
CA VAL A 115 -6.39 5.16 10.72
C VAL A 115 -6.94 4.97 12.12
N GLU A 116 -6.06 4.87 13.10
CA GLU A 116 -6.42 4.70 14.50
C GLU A 116 -5.78 5.81 15.34
N PRO A 117 -6.56 6.73 15.92
CA PRO A 117 -6.02 7.75 16.82
C PRO A 117 -5.57 7.13 18.13
N ILE A 118 -4.42 7.56 18.63
CA ILE A 118 -3.92 7.22 19.97
C ILE A 118 -4.30 8.37 20.92
N TYR A 119 -5.17 8.07 21.87
CA TYR A 119 -5.56 9.01 22.93
C TYR A 119 -4.56 8.93 24.09
N PRO A 120 -3.76 9.98 24.33
CA PRO A 120 -2.83 9.99 25.46
C PRO A 120 -3.61 9.95 26.78
N ILE A 121 -3.21 9.05 27.69
CA ILE A 121 -3.71 9.03 29.07
C ILE A 121 -2.90 10.07 29.85
N TYR A 122 -3.41 11.30 29.94
CA TYR A 122 -2.77 12.32 30.78
C TYR A 122 -3.13 12.12 32.25
N PRO A 123 -2.16 12.14 33.19
CA PRO A 123 -2.48 12.39 34.58
C PRO A 123 -3.13 13.78 34.66
N LYS A 124 -4.25 13.88 35.40
CA LYS A 124 -4.97 15.15 35.63
C LYS A 124 -4.07 16.15 36.37
N THR A 125 -3.21 16.87 35.67
CA THR A 125 -2.36 17.94 36.24
C THR A 125 -2.53 19.26 35.49
N ARG A 126 -3.67 19.45 34.82
CA ARG A 126 -3.99 20.70 34.12
C ARG A 126 -5.27 21.40 34.60
N ASP A 127 -5.69 21.12 35.84
CA ASP A 127 -6.76 21.86 36.54
C ASP A 127 -6.24 23.03 37.39
N THR A 128 -4.97 23.41 37.28
CA THR A 128 -4.40 24.55 38.02
C THR A 128 -3.50 25.39 37.13
N LEU A 129 -4.08 26.17 36.22
CA LEU A 129 -3.54 27.45 35.73
C LEU A 129 -4.71 28.38 35.39
#